data_AF-A0A258G6I4-F1
#
_entry.id   AF-A0A258G6I4-F1
#
_cell.length_a   1.000
_cell.length_b   1.000
_cell.length_c   1.000
_cell.angle_alpha   90.00
_cell.angle_beta   90.00
_cell.angle_gamma   90.00
#
_symmetry.space_group_name_H-M   'P 1'
#
loop_
_entity.id
_entity.type
_entity.pdbx_description
1 polymer ?
#
loop_
_entity_poly.entity_id
_entity_poly.type
_entity_poly.pdbx_seq_one_letter_code
_entity_poly.pdbx_strand_id
1 'polypeptide(L)'
;KDIQRIEFIKQNFPNVTEGYAVLLTNDPNYLKAPRPASAFADFSISNGDIKTGALRWTEGSKSNIGRLGIDLIGRHPIQWGVYSRIDETEIVSELVVPIR
;
A
#
# COMPACT_ATOMS: atom_id res chain seq x y z
N LYS A 1 3.06 -4.26 3.29
CA LYS A 1 2.95 -4.85 4.65
C LYS A 1 1.74 -4.32 5.39
N ASP A 2 1.42 -3.03 5.28
CA ASP A 2 0.34 -2.40 6.06
C ASP A 2 -1.05 -2.93 5.70
N ILE A 3 -1.31 -3.16 4.40
CA ILE A 3 -2.54 -3.83 3.94
C ILE A 3 -2.69 -5.24 4.55
N GLN A 4 -1.61 -6.03 4.63
CA GLN A 4 -1.65 -7.35 5.25
C GLN A 4 -1.92 -7.27 6.77
N ARG A 5 -1.43 -6.22 7.45
CA ARG A 5 -1.74 -6.00 8.86
C ARG A 5 -3.23 -5.72 9.07
N ILE A 6 -3.87 -5.00 8.15
CA ILE A 6 -5.32 -4.76 8.19
C ILE A 6 -6.09 -6.08 8.06
N GLU A 7 -5.70 -6.94 7.11
CA GLU A 7 -6.30 -8.27 6.97
C GLU A 7 -6.11 -9.11 8.23
N PHE A 8 -4.90 -9.07 8.81
CA PHE A 8 -4.62 -9.75 10.07
C PHE A 8 -5.53 -9.26 11.20
N ILE A 9 -5.71 -7.94 11.34
CA ILE A 9 -6.60 -7.36 12.37
C ILE A 9 -8.02 -7.88 12.18
N LYS A 10 -8.55 -7.80 10.96
CA LYS A 10 -9.89 -8.28 10.64
C LYS A 10 -10.09 -9.76 11.02
N GLN A 11 -9.09 -10.60 10.74
CA GLN A 11 -9.20 -12.04 10.97
C GLN A 11 -9.09 -12.44 12.45
N ASN A 12 -8.26 -11.72 13.21
CA ASN A 12 -7.91 -12.15 14.57
C ASN A 12 -8.68 -11.40 15.66
N PHE A 13 -9.34 -10.29 15.32
CA PHE A 13 -10.10 -9.47 16.26
C PHE A 13 -11.54 -9.28 15.76
N PRO A 14 -12.40 -10.31 15.86
CA PRO A 14 -13.76 -10.29 15.29
C PRO A 14 -14.69 -9.24 15.89
N ASN A 15 -14.34 -8.68 17.05
CA ASN A 15 -15.07 -7.57 17.67
C ASN A 15 -14.75 -6.21 17.03
N VAL A 16 -13.73 -6.12 16.17
CA VAL A 16 -13.46 -4.94 15.34
C VAL A 16 -14.37 -5.02 14.13
N THR A 17 -15.53 -4.37 14.22
CA THR A 17 -16.54 -4.38 13.17
C THR A 17 -16.24 -3.37 12.07
N GLU A 18 -15.60 -2.25 12.42
CA GLU A 18 -15.24 -1.18 11.50
C GLU A 18 -13.94 -0.50 11.94
N GLY A 19 -13.19 0.02 10.97
CA GLY A 19 -12.00 0.82 11.21
C GLY A 19 -11.40 1.34 9.91
N TYR A 20 -10.37 2.16 10.02
CA TYR A 20 -9.66 2.71 8.87
C TYR A 20 -8.16 2.72 9.17
N ALA A 21 -7.37 2.32 8.18
CA ALA A 21 -5.96 2.67 8.13
C ALA A 21 -5.80 3.82 7.15
N VAL A 22 -5.11 4.88 7.57
CA VAL A 22 -4.82 6.04 6.73
C VAL A 22 -3.32 6.11 6.52
N LEU A 23 -2.88 6.06 5.27
CA LEU A 23 -1.52 6.47 4.90
C LEU A 23 -1.56 7.92 4.45
N LEU A 24 -0.70 8.75 5.04
CA LEU A 24 -0.47 10.14 4.62
C LEU A 24 0.95 10.27 4.06
N THR A 25 1.10 10.95 2.93
CA THR A 25 2.42 11.19 2.33
C THR A 25 2.42 12.48 1.52
N ASN A 26 3.52 13.24 1.57
CA ASN A 26 3.82 14.31 0.62
C ASN A 26 4.78 13.86 -0.49
N ASP A 27 5.20 12.59 -0.51
CA ASP A 27 6.06 12.06 -1.56
C ASP A 27 5.22 11.56 -2.76
N PRO A 28 5.30 12.24 -3.92
CA PRO A 28 4.52 11.87 -5.10
C PRO A 28 4.94 10.53 -5.72
N ASN A 29 6.07 9.95 -5.32
CA ASN A 29 6.50 8.65 -5.83
C ASN A 29 5.58 7.51 -5.38
N TYR A 30 4.88 7.65 -4.25
CA TYR A 30 3.89 6.67 -3.82
C TYR A 30 2.69 6.58 -4.79
N LEU A 31 2.36 7.68 -5.46
CA LEU A 31 1.22 7.75 -6.37
C LEU A 31 1.57 7.22 -7.77
N LYS A 32 2.86 7.12 -8.10
CA LYS A 32 3.35 6.78 -9.44
C LYS A 32 3.61 5.30 -9.57
N ALA A 33 3.43 4.79 -10.80
CA ALA A 33 3.81 3.42 -11.13
C ALA A 33 5.31 3.19 -10.87
N PRO A 34 5.70 2.01 -10.37
CA PRO A 34 7.10 1.67 -10.19
C PRO A 34 7.82 1.65 -11.55
N ARG A 35 9.12 1.95 -11.55
CA ARG A 35 9.94 1.80 -12.77
C ARG A 35 10.01 0.32 -13.16
N PRO A 36 10.15 -0.02 -14.45
CA PRO A 36 10.37 -1.40 -14.87
C PRO A 36 11.53 -2.06 -14.10
N ALA A 37 11.34 -3.31 -13.72
CA ALA A 37 12.30 -4.09 -12.92
C ALA A 37 12.62 -3.52 -11.52
N SER A 38 11.81 -2.60 -11.00
CA SER A 38 11.95 -2.16 -9.61
C SER A 38 11.73 -3.35 -8.68
N ALA A 39 12.70 -3.57 -7.80
CA ALA A 39 12.70 -4.56 -6.74
C ALA A 39 11.38 -4.68 -5.94
N PHE A 40 10.66 -3.56 -5.81
CA PHE A 40 9.44 -3.40 -5.02
C PHE A 40 8.16 -3.34 -5.86
N ALA A 41 8.20 -3.62 -7.17
CA ALA A 41 7.09 -3.36 -8.09
C ALA A 41 5.74 -3.90 -7.60
N ASP A 42 5.70 -5.16 -7.13
CA ASP A 42 4.50 -5.79 -6.58
C ASP A 42 3.94 -5.04 -5.36
N PHE A 43 4.81 -4.45 -4.55
CA PHE A 43 4.46 -3.72 -3.32
C PHE A 43 4.17 -2.24 -3.53
N SER A 44 4.41 -1.70 -4.74
CA SER A 44 4.09 -0.31 -5.06
C SER A 44 2.64 -0.02 -4.69
N ILE A 45 2.28 1.17 -4.24
CA ILE A 45 0.87 1.51 -4.01
C ILE A 45 0.48 2.63 -4.95
N SER A 46 0.80 2.48 -6.24
CA SER A 46 0.48 3.49 -7.24
C SER A 46 -1.02 3.73 -7.33
N ASN A 47 -1.40 4.97 -7.63
CA ASN A 47 -2.80 5.31 -7.77
C ASN A 47 -3.47 4.51 -8.90
N GLY A 48 -4.66 3.98 -8.63
CA GLY A 48 -5.41 3.16 -9.58
C GLY A 48 -5.05 1.67 -9.58
N ASP A 49 -4.05 1.25 -8.81
CA ASP A 49 -3.65 -0.16 -8.75
C ASP A 49 -4.60 -1.01 -7.89
N ILE A 50 -4.50 -2.33 -7.99
CA ILE A 50 -5.27 -3.30 -7.19
C ILE A 50 -4.31 -4.30 -6.57
N LYS A 51 -4.24 -4.31 -5.22
CA LYS A 51 -3.40 -5.24 -4.48
C LYS A 51 -4.16 -6.47 -4.04
N THR A 52 -3.64 -7.62 -4.44
CA THR A 52 -4.27 -8.92 -4.22
C THR A 52 -3.23 -10.03 -4.37
N GLY A 53 -3.47 -11.17 -3.72
CA GLY A 53 -2.66 -12.37 -3.89
C GLY A 53 -1.21 -12.21 -3.41
N ALA A 54 -0.31 -12.93 -4.06
CA ALA A 54 1.10 -12.99 -3.70
C ALA A 54 1.86 -11.75 -4.19
N LEU A 55 2.43 -10.98 -3.26
CA LEU A 55 3.36 -9.89 -3.57
C LEU A 55 4.78 -10.35 -3.24
N ARG A 56 5.69 -10.24 -4.21
CA ARG A 56 7.06 -10.76 -4.10
C ARG A 56 8.09 -9.69 -4.43
N TRP A 57 9.26 -9.83 -3.82
CA TRP A 57 10.41 -9.01 -4.17
C TRP A 57 11.02 -9.57 -5.44
N THR A 58 11.38 -8.71 -6.39
CA THR A 58 12.12 -9.17 -7.56
C THR A 58 13.47 -9.75 -7.13
N GLU A 59 13.79 -10.94 -7.65
CA GLU A 59 15.06 -11.61 -7.39
C GLU A 59 16.24 -10.85 -8.04
N GLY A 60 17.44 -10.99 -7.47
CA GLY A 60 18.66 -10.42 -8.05
C GLY A 60 18.99 -8.98 -7.62
N SER A 61 18.11 -8.27 -6.92
CA SER A 61 18.49 -7.00 -6.27
C SER A 61 19.14 -7.25 -4.91
N LYS A 62 20.35 -6.69 -4.69
CA LYS A 62 21.00 -6.69 -3.36
C LYS A 62 20.13 -6.07 -2.27
N SER A 63 19.25 -5.12 -2.62
CA SER A 63 18.35 -4.46 -1.66
C SER A 63 17.27 -5.38 -1.06
N ASN A 64 17.07 -6.55 -1.67
CA ASN A 64 15.95 -7.45 -1.35
C ASN A 64 16.39 -8.75 -0.66
N ILE A 65 17.69 -8.94 -0.44
CA ILE A 65 18.23 -10.15 0.20
C ILE A 65 17.59 -10.31 1.59
N GLY A 66 17.00 -11.48 1.84
CA GLY A 66 16.34 -11.81 3.11
C GLY A 66 14.97 -11.15 3.33
N ARG A 67 14.44 -10.39 2.36
CA ARG A 67 13.09 -9.82 2.47
C ARG A 67 12.04 -10.84 2.06
N LEU A 68 11.09 -11.11 2.97
CA LEU A 68 9.95 -11.97 2.70
C LEU A 68 8.86 -11.25 1.90
N GLY A 69 8.21 -12.02 1.03
CA GLY A 69 6.97 -11.62 0.37
C GLY A 69 5.80 -11.54 1.36
N ILE A 70 4.65 -11.09 0.87
CA ILE A 70 3.39 -11.14 1.61
C ILE A 70 2.29 -11.72 0.73
N ASP A 71 1.33 -12.39 1.37
CA ASP A 71 0.14 -12.91 0.71
C ASP A 71 -1.06 -12.13 1.22
N LEU A 72 -1.79 -11.52 0.28
CA LEU A 72 -3.04 -10.81 0.53
C LEU A 72 -4.21 -11.72 0.17
N ILE A 73 -5.20 -11.72 1.04
CA ILE A 73 -6.39 -12.59 0.94
C ILE A 73 -7.49 -11.89 0.14
N GLY A 74 -7.62 -10.58 0.35
CA GLY A 74 -8.59 -9.74 -0.33
C GLY A 74 -8.02 -9.00 -1.54
N ARG A 75 -8.92 -8.26 -2.20
CA ARG A 75 -8.58 -7.25 -3.20
C ARG A 75 -8.67 -5.87 -2.58
N HIS A 76 -7.60 -5.10 -2.71
CA HIS A 76 -7.45 -3.77 -2.14
C HIS A 76 -7.21 -2.77 -3.26
N PRO A 77 -8.25 -2.08 -3.76
CA PRO A 77 -8.10 -0.98 -4.69
C PRO A 77 -7.30 0.15 -4.04
N ILE A 78 -6.31 0.67 -4.74
CA ILE A 78 -5.46 1.78 -4.29
C ILE A 78 -5.96 3.06 -4.92
N GLN A 79 -6.57 3.93 -4.11
CA GLN A 79 -7.15 5.19 -4.54
C GLN A 79 -6.63 6.30 -3.62
N TRP A 80 -5.70 7.09 -4.13
CA TRP A 80 -5.17 8.24 -3.41
C TRP A 80 -6.10 9.43 -3.56
N GLY A 81 -6.42 10.07 -2.44
CA GLY A 81 -7.06 11.37 -2.37
C GLY A 81 -6.07 12.48 -2.02
N VAL A 82 -6.50 13.73 -2.17
CA VAL A 82 -5.79 14.88 -1.62
C VAL A 82 -6.27 15.09 -0.19
N TYR A 83 -5.36 14.94 0.77
CA TYR A 83 -5.64 15.22 2.18
C TYR A 83 -5.56 16.71 2.47
N SER A 84 -4.48 17.36 2.02
CA SER A 84 -4.23 18.78 2.25
C SER A 84 -3.38 19.37 1.13
N ARG A 85 -3.51 20.69 0.93
CA ARG A 85 -2.62 21.49 0.08
C ARG A 85 -1.83 22.42 1.01
N ILE A 86 -0.52 22.28 1.03
CA ILE A 86 0.36 23.12 1.85
C ILE A 86 0.53 24.47 1.14
N ASP A 87 0.76 24.41 -0.17
CA ASP A 87 0.75 25.56 -1.08
C ASP A 87 0.24 25.14 -2.49
N GLU A 88 0.52 25.95 -3.51
CA GLU A 88 0.10 25.66 -4.90
C GLU A 88 0.85 24.47 -5.53
N THR A 89 1.99 24.09 -4.96
CA THR A 89 2.92 23.09 -5.51
C THR A 89 3.04 21.83 -4.67
N GLU A 90 2.80 21.92 -3.36
CA GLU A 90 2.96 20.82 -2.42
C GLU A 90 1.60 20.32 -1.90
N ILE A 91 1.35 19.03 -2.11
CA ILE A 91 0.14 18.33 -1.67
C ILE A 91 0.50 17.19 -0.73
N VAL A 92 -0.31 17.03 0.32
CA VAL A 92 -0.34 15.81 1.12
C VAL A 92 -1.44 14.93 0.56
N SER A 93 -1.09 13.71 0.19
CA SER A 93 -2.00 12.70 -0.31
C SER A 93 -2.39 11.72 0.79
N GLU A 94 -3.62 11.24 0.75
CA GLU A 94 -4.10 10.17 1.63
C GLU A 94 -4.49 8.92 0.86
N LEU A 95 -4.23 7.77 1.46
CA LEU A 95 -4.82 6.49 1.06
C LEU A 95 -5.58 5.94 2.27
N VAL A 96 -6.90 5.82 2.13
CA VAL A 96 -7.77 5.28 3.16
C VAL A 96 -8.10 3.83 2.83
N VAL A 97 -7.70 2.90 3.69
CA VAL A 97 -7.99 1.48 3.56
C VAL A 97 -8.95 1.06 4.68
N PRO A 98 -10.20 0.70 4.34
CA PRO A 98 -11.19 0.32 5.34
C PRO A 98 -10.88 -1.06 5.93
N ILE A 99 -11.12 -1.18 7.23
CA ILE A 99 -11.18 -2.45 7.96
C ILE A 99 -12.68 -2.75 8.10
N ARG A 100 -13.19 -3.64 7.24
CA ARG A 100 -14.57 -4.16 7.21
C ARG A 100 -14.48 -5.64 7.00
#